data_AF-A0A5J6P8G2-F1
#
_entry.id   AF-A0A5J6P8G2-F1
#
_cell.length_a   1.000
_cell.length_b   1.000
_cell.length_c   1.000
_cell.angle_alpha   90.00
_cell.angle_beta   90.00
_cell.angle_gamma   90.00
#
_symmetry.space_group_name_H-M   'P 1'
#
loop_
_entity.id
_entity.type
_entity.pdbx_description
1 polymer ?
#
loop_
_entity_poly.entity_id
_entity_poly.type
_entity_poly.pdbx_seq_one_letter_code
_entity_poly.pdbx_strand_id
1 'polypeptide(L)'
;METNPLLDPLARALSQSQALLSLAQAGDWESFETLVQQRQQGLLSINDPEYLESLAEANLEAKAAGVIQEIKGINKQLSVLAEENRDKATTELRQHVIASKAMDAYGR
;
A
#
# COMPACT_ATOMS: atom_id res chain seq x y z
N MET A 1 16.06 -20.47 9.35
CA MET A 1 16.55 -19.24 8.70
C MET A 1 16.64 -18.21 9.80
N GLU A 2 17.84 -17.79 10.17
CA GLU A 2 18.04 -16.76 11.20
C GLU A 2 17.54 -15.42 10.65
N THR A 3 16.32 -15.04 11.02
CA THR A 3 15.85 -13.67 10.84
C THR A 3 16.69 -12.81 11.77
N ASN A 4 17.56 -12.00 11.17
CA ASN A 4 18.35 -11.03 11.91
C ASN A 4 17.36 -10.04 12.52
N PRO A 5 17.31 -9.86 13.85
CA PRO A 5 16.28 -9.05 14.51
C PRO A 5 16.29 -7.59 14.03
N LEU A 6 17.43 -7.12 13.54
CA LEU A 6 17.57 -5.82 12.89
C LEU A 6 16.73 -5.70 11.60
N LEU A 7 16.41 -6.78 10.91
CA LEU A 7 15.57 -6.75 9.70
C LEU A 7 14.08 -6.94 10.02
N ASP A 8 13.70 -7.28 11.24
CA ASP A 8 12.31 -7.52 11.62
C ASP A 8 11.39 -6.32 11.36
N PRO A 9 11.80 -5.06 11.64
CA PRO A 9 10.98 -3.89 11.31
C PRO A 9 10.73 -3.76 9.80
N LEU A 10 11.76 -3.99 8.98
CA LEU A 10 11.66 -3.94 7.52
C LEU A 10 10.83 -5.10 6.96
N ALA A 11 11.00 -6.31 7.49
CA ALA A 11 10.20 -7.47 7.13
C ALA A 11 8.72 -7.27 7.48
N ARG A 12 8.44 -6.68 8.65
CA ARG A 12 7.07 -6.30 9.04
C ARG A 12 6.50 -5.25 8.08
N ALA A 13 7.25 -4.22 7.75
CA ALA A 13 6.81 -3.19 6.81
C ALA A 13 6.53 -3.76 5.41
N LEU A 14 7.33 -4.72 4.95
CA LEU A 14 7.12 -5.44 3.69
C LEU A 14 5.83 -6.27 3.72
N SER A 15 5.63 -7.06 4.78
CA SER A 15 4.41 -7.85 4.97
C SER A 15 3.16 -6.96 4.99
N GLN A 16 3.21 -5.83 5.71
CA GLN A 16 2.13 -4.85 5.72
C GLN A 16 1.88 -4.25 4.34
N SER A 17 2.92 -3.94 3.56
CA SER A 17 2.79 -3.48 2.17
C SER A 17 2.11 -4.53 1.29
N GLN A 18 2.47 -5.81 1.41
CA GLN A 18 1.84 -6.90 0.64
C GLN A 18 0.37 -7.10 1.02
N ALA A 19 0.05 -6.99 2.31
CA ALA A 19 -1.33 -7.02 2.80
C ALA A 19 -2.14 -5.82 2.28
N LEU A 20 -1.57 -4.61 2.27
CA LEU A 20 -2.20 -3.44 1.66
C LEU A 20 -2.51 -3.67 0.17
N LEU A 21 -1.59 -4.26 -0.58
CA LEU A 21 -1.81 -4.59 -1.99
C LEU A 21 -2.98 -5.57 -2.16
N SER A 22 -3.04 -6.60 -1.31
CA SER A 22 -4.12 -7.59 -1.33
C SER A 22 -5.48 -6.97 -1.01
N LEU A 23 -5.54 -6.08 -0.01
CA LEU A 23 -6.76 -5.35 0.36
C LEU A 23 -7.21 -4.40 -0.75
N ALA A 24 -6.29 -3.68 -1.37
CA ALA A 24 -6.59 -2.80 -2.50
C ALA A 24 -7.11 -3.56 -3.73
N GLN A 25 -6.57 -4.76 -4.00
CA GLN A 25 -7.07 -5.65 -5.05
C GLN A 25 -8.44 -6.24 -4.73
N ALA A 26 -8.72 -6.51 -3.45
CA ALA A 26 -10.02 -6.98 -2.97
C ALA A 26 -11.07 -5.86 -2.87
N GLY A 27 -10.68 -4.59 -2.99
CA GLY A 27 -11.55 -3.43 -2.81
C GLY A 27 -11.95 -3.16 -1.36
N ASP A 28 -11.26 -3.75 -0.39
CA ASP A 28 -11.53 -3.54 1.04
C ASP A 28 -10.81 -2.29 1.54
N TRP A 29 -11.42 -1.13 1.28
CA TRP A 29 -10.85 0.18 1.61
C TRP A 29 -10.86 0.50 3.11
N GLU A 30 -11.79 -0.07 3.88
CA GLU A 30 -11.88 0.15 5.33
C GLU A 30 -10.72 -0.52 6.07
N SER A 31 -10.47 -1.79 5.77
CA SER A 31 -9.29 -2.50 6.31
C SER A 31 -7.99 -1.90 5.78
N PHE A 32 -7.99 -1.44 4.52
CA PHE A 32 -6.83 -0.79 3.91
C PHE A 32 -6.42 0.46 4.68
N GLU A 33 -7.34 1.38 4.98
CA GLU A 33 -7.04 2.62 5.69
C GLU A 33 -6.49 2.34 7.10
N THR A 34 -7.09 1.37 7.81
CA THR A 34 -6.63 0.93 9.13
C THR A 34 -5.19 0.42 9.08
N LEU A 35 -4.87 -0.41 8.09
CA LEU A 35 -3.54 -0.99 7.94
C LEU A 35 -2.50 0.06 7.51
N VAL A 36 -2.88 1.06 6.71
CA VAL A 36 -2.00 2.18 6.35
C VAL A 36 -1.56 2.94 7.60
N GLN A 37 -2.49 3.25 8.51
CA GLN A 37 -2.19 3.97 9.74
C GLN A 37 -1.22 3.19 10.63
N GLN A 38 -1.47 1.89 10.82
CA GLN A 38 -0.59 1.00 11.59
C GLN A 38 0.81 0.92 10.99
N ARG A 39 0.91 0.83 9.66
CA ARG A 39 2.20 0.82 8.96
C ARG A 39 2.95 2.14 9.12
N GLN A 40 2.29 3.29 8.98
CA GLN A 40 2.93 4.59 9.12
C GLN A 40 3.55 4.77 10.51
N GLN A 41 2.84 4.36 11.56
CA GLN A 41 3.37 4.38 12.93
C GLN A 41 4.61 3.48 13.06
N GLY A 42 4.59 2.27 12.48
CA GLY A 42 5.71 1.35 12.51
C GLY A 42 6.94 1.82 11.71
N LEU A 43 6.74 2.58 10.63
CA LEU A 43 7.82 3.12 9.80
C LEU A 43 8.63 4.22 10.49
N LEU A 44 8.03 4.95 11.45
CA LEU A 44 8.74 6.00 12.21
C LEU A 44 9.96 5.43 12.96
N SER A 45 9.86 4.20 13.46
CA SER A 45 10.93 3.52 14.17
C SER A 45 12.07 3.03 13.26
N ILE A 46 11.85 2.97 11.94
CA ILE A 46 12.84 2.47 10.96
C ILE A 46 13.75 3.62 10.48
N ASN A 47 13.31 4.88 10.61
CA ASN A 47 14.10 6.05 10.25
C ASN A 47 15.00 6.54 11.39
N ASP A 48 15.20 5.71 12.41
CA ASP A 48 16.05 6.03 13.54
C ASP A 48 17.54 5.92 13.17
N PRO A 49 18.37 6.94 13.45
CA PRO A 49 19.80 6.91 13.15
C PRO A 49 20.54 5.73 13.78
N GLU A 50 20.23 5.37 15.03
CA GLU A 50 20.87 4.26 15.75
C GLU A 50 20.54 2.92 15.09
N TYR A 51 19.33 2.80 14.55
CA TYR A 51 18.91 1.64 13.78
C TYR A 51 19.67 1.51 12.45
N LEU A 52 19.87 2.62 11.74
CA LEU A 52 20.65 2.63 10.49
C LEU A 52 22.12 2.31 10.72
N GLU A 53 22.72 2.84 11.80
CA GLU A 53 24.08 2.50 12.21
C GLU A 53 24.18 1.01 12.57
N SER A 54 23.24 0.47 13.33
CA SER A 54 23.20 -0.96 13.67
C SER A 54 23.13 -1.86 12.42
N LEU A 55 22.39 -1.44 11.39
CA LEU A 55 22.33 -2.15 10.11
C LEU A 55 23.66 -2.11 9.35
N ALA A 56 24.37 -0.98 9.41
CA ALA A 56 25.70 -0.82 8.79
C ALA A 56 26.76 -1.65 9.51
N GLU A 57 26.79 -1.62 10.85
CA GLU A 57 27.70 -2.44 11.65
C GLU A 57 27.50 -3.94 11.40
N ALA A 58 26.24 -4.36 11.22
CA ALA A 58 25.90 -5.74 10.90
C ALA A 58 26.12 -6.13 9.42
N ASN A 59 26.59 -5.22 8.56
CA ASN A 59 26.72 -5.40 7.10
C ASN A 59 25.40 -5.83 6.43
N LEU A 60 24.26 -5.32 6.93
CA LEU A 60 22.92 -5.66 6.45
C LEU A 60 22.33 -4.60 5.51
N GLU A 61 23.06 -3.52 5.22
CA GLU A 61 22.60 -2.40 4.38
C GLU A 61 22.08 -2.86 3.02
N ALA A 62 22.79 -3.76 2.34
CA ALA A 62 22.37 -4.28 1.04
C ALA A 62 21.05 -5.06 1.11
N LYS A 63 20.84 -5.84 2.18
CA LYS A 63 19.59 -6.57 2.41
C LYS A 63 18.46 -5.61 2.75
N ALA A 64 18.71 -4.65 3.64
CA ALA A 64 17.75 -3.62 4.01
C ALA A 64 17.33 -2.79 2.79
N ALA A 65 18.29 -2.38 1.95
CA ALA A 65 18.03 -1.68 0.70
C ALA A 65 17.18 -2.50 -0.27
N GLY A 66 17.44 -3.81 -0.38
CA GLY A 66 16.60 -4.73 -1.17
C GLY A 66 15.14 -4.72 -0.70
N VAL A 67 14.91 -4.90 0.60
CA VAL A 67 13.56 -4.87 1.18
C VAL A 67 12.89 -3.51 0.98
N ILE A 68 13.62 -2.41 1.13
CA ILE A 68 13.10 -1.06 0.88
C ILE A 68 12.70 -0.90 -0.60
N GLN A 69 13.47 -1.44 -1.54
CA GLN A 69 13.12 -1.40 -2.97
C GLN A 69 11.84 -2.20 -3.27
N GLU A 70 11.67 -3.37 -2.65
CA GLU A 70 10.43 -4.15 -2.76
C GLU A 70 9.22 -3.36 -2.23
N ILE A 71 9.35 -2.75 -1.05
CA ILE A 71 8.32 -1.88 -0.47
C ILE A 71 7.97 -0.72 -1.40
N LYS A 72 8.97 -0.08 -2.03
CA LYS A 72 8.76 0.99 -3.02
C LYS A 72 8.03 0.48 -4.25
N GLY A 73 8.35 -0.71 -4.72
CA GLY A 73 7.65 -1.38 -5.83
C GLY A 73 6.17 -1.59 -5.52
N ILE A 74 5.85 -2.10 -4.34
CA ILE A 74 4.47 -2.31 -3.90
C ILE A 74 3.73 -0.98 -3.75
N ASN A 75 4.37 0.03 -3.15
CA ASN A 75 3.77 1.36 -3.04
C ASN A 75 3.42 1.94 -4.43
N LYS A 76 4.27 1.72 -5.44
CA LYS A 76 3.98 2.14 -6.82
C LYS A 76 2.77 1.42 -7.39
N GLN A 77 2.66 0.11 -7.17
CA GLN A 77 1.49 -0.68 -7.60
C GLN A 77 0.21 -0.21 -6.91
N LEU A 78 0.27 0.10 -5.62
CA LEU A 78 -0.85 0.66 -4.87
C LEU A 78 -1.32 2.01 -5.44
N SER A 79 -0.39 2.90 -5.79
CA SER A 79 -0.74 4.17 -6.42
C SER A 79 -1.45 3.97 -7.77
N VAL A 80 -0.98 3.03 -8.59
CA VAL A 80 -1.63 2.70 -9.87
C VAL A 80 -3.05 2.15 -9.63
N LEU A 81 -3.20 1.20 -8.70
CA LEU A 81 -4.52 0.64 -8.34
C LEU A 81 -5.49 1.70 -7.83
N ALA A 82 -5.01 2.67 -7.04
CA ALA A 82 -5.84 3.77 -6.55
C ALA A 82 -6.32 4.67 -7.71
N GLU A 83 -5.44 4.96 -8.68
CA GLU A 83 -5.78 5.75 -9.86
C GLU A 83 -6.79 5.02 -10.77
N GLU A 84 -6.58 3.73 -11.03
CA GLU A 84 -7.51 2.90 -11.79
C GLU A 84 -8.90 2.82 -11.13
N ASN A 85 -8.95 2.67 -9.80
CA ASN A 85 -10.22 2.63 -9.08
C ASN A 85 -10.96 3.98 -9.12
N ARG A 86 -10.25 5.10 -9.05
CA ARG A 86 -10.85 6.44 -9.22
C ARG A 86 -11.47 6.60 -10.61
N ASP A 87 -10.78 6.12 -11.65
CA ASP A 87 -11.24 6.24 -13.03
C ASP A 87 -12.45 5.33 -13.30
N LYS A 88 -12.48 4.13 -12.71
CA LYS A 88 -13.66 3.24 -12.73
C LYS A 88 -14.87 3.87 -12.05
N ALA A 89 -14.71 4.36 -10.82
CA ALA A 89 -15.80 5.02 -10.09
C ALA A 89 -16.37 6.23 -10.85
N THR A 90 -15.50 7.03 -11.48
CA THR A 90 -15.92 8.18 -12.30
C THR A 90 -16.69 7.74 -13.55
N THR A 91 -16.31 6.62 -14.15
CA THR A 91 -16.97 6.07 -15.33
C THR A 91 -18.35 5.49 -14.98
N GLU A 92 -18.45 4.74 -13.88
CA GLU A 92 -19.72 4.20 -13.37
C GLU A 92 -20.71 5.32 -13.03
N LEU A 93 -20.26 6.39 -12.37
CA LEU A 93 -21.09 7.56 -12.08
C LEU A 93 -21.64 8.21 -13.36
N ARG A 94 -20.81 8.37 -14.40
CA ARG A 94 -21.27 8.91 -15.70
C ARG A 94 -22.32 8.01 -16.34
N GLN A 95 -22.12 6.69 -16.31
CA GLN A 95 -23.08 5.73 -16.85
C GLN A 95 -24.41 5.77 -16.09
N HIS A 96 -24.36 5.86 -14.76
CA HIS A 96 -25.56 6.01 -13.93
C HIS A 96 -26.34 7.28 -14.24
N VAL A 97 -25.66 8.42 -14.44
CA VAL A 97 -26.31 9.68 -14.81
C VAL A 97 -26.96 9.60 -16.19
N ILE A 98 -26.31 8.95 -17.16
CA ILE A 98 -26.88 8.75 -18.51
C ILE A 98 -28.09 7.81 -18.44
N ALA A 99 -27.98 6.70 -17.71
CA ALA A 99 -29.07 5.74 -17.53
C ALA A 99 -30.28 6.38 -16.84
N SER A 100 -30.06 7.17 -15.78
CA SER A 100 -31.13 7.92 -15.10
C SER A 100 -31.82 8.90 -16.06
N LYS A 101 -31.05 9.66 -16.86
CA LYS A 101 -31.62 10.57 -17.86
C LYS A 101 -32.41 9.84 -18.95
N ALA A 102 -31.96 8.66 -19.37
CA ALA A 102 -32.67 7.85 -20.35
C ALA A 102 -33.98 7.28 -19.77
N MET A 103 -33.97 6.82 -18.52
CA MET A 103 -35.20 6.39 -17.82
C MET A 103 -36.20 7.54 -17.68
N ASP A 104 -35.76 8.74 -17.31
CA ASP A 104 -36.64 9.92 -17.21
C ASP A 104 -37.19 10.36 -18.57
N ALA A 105 -36.42 10.21 -19.65
CA ALA A 105 -36.81 10.63 -21.00
C ALA A 105 -37.73 9.63 -21.72
N TYR A 106 -37.58 8.33 -21.46
CA TYR A 106 -38.34 7.26 -22.14
C TYR A 106 -39.38 6.56 -21.24
N GLY A 107 -39.43 6.89 -19.94
CA GLY A 107 -40.37 6.31 -18.97
C GLY A 107 -41.75 6.97 -18.90
N ARG A 108 -42.17 7.70 -19.95
CA ARG A 108 -43.48 8.37 -20.03
C ARG A 108 -44.27 7.93 -21.24
#